data_AF-A0A0G1SVZ4-F1
#
_entry.id   AF-A0A0G1SVZ4-F1
#
_cell.length_a   1.000
_cell.length_b   1.000
_cell.length_c   1.000
_cell.angle_alpha   90.00
_cell.angle_beta   90.00
_cell.angle_gamma   90.00
#
_symmetry.space_group_name_H-M   'P 1'
#
loop_
_entity.id
_entity.type
_entity.pdbx_description
1 polymer ?
#
loop_
_entity_poly.entity_id
_entity_poly.type
_entity_poly.pdbx_seq_one_letter_code
_entity_poly.pdbx_strand_id
1 'polypeptide(L)'
;MLDQGRVLGMLQGWPVADAKGQTFQEYLNDHLRDFLNQEDFPEKDRKLLLKIFITKGFFAGINMKSDNKKRLMHIEFSAGGIVYRKTPHGIEIAFLLDPYRKWTFAKGHIERGENVQAAAVREVKEEMGIRKIRVVTKLGRIDWWFRERRQGAHSPRGSLIHKFAYYFLMEVPDRTQLRPQKSELIRAVTWVPLEQALKFSSYKDVRPVLKRAIDILQSRR
;
A
#
# COMPACT_ATOMS: atom_id res chain seq x y z
N MET A 1 -10.05 24.07 -7.75
CA MET A 1 -9.03 23.93 -6.68
C MET A 1 -9.30 24.98 -5.62
N LEU A 2 -8.78 24.86 -4.39
CA LEU A 2 -8.93 25.90 -3.35
C LEU A 2 -8.54 27.27 -3.90
N ASP A 3 -9.53 28.07 -4.25
CA ASP A 3 -9.36 29.46 -4.66
C ASP A 3 -9.59 30.39 -3.46
N GLN A 4 -9.18 31.64 -3.60
CA GLN A 4 -9.29 32.63 -2.54
C GLN A 4 -10.74 32.83 -2.06
N GLY A 5 -11.72 32.72 -2.96
CA GLY A 5 -13.14 32.85 -2.62
C GLY A 5 -13.65 31.71 -1.74
N ARG A 6 -13.31 30.46 -2.08
CA ARG A 6 -13.65 29.28 -1.26
C ARG A 6 -12.95 29.30 0.10
N VAL A 7 -11.68 29.73 0.15
CA VAL A 7 -10.94 29.87 1.41
C VAL A 7 -11.58 30.94 2.29
N LEU A 8 -11.90 32.10 1.73
CA LEU A 8 -12.59 33.16 2.47
C LEU A 8 -13.99 32.70 2.92
N GLY A 9 -14.72 31.98 2.08
CA GLY A 9 -16.02 31.38 2.42
C GLY A 9 -15.95 30.43 3.63
N MET A 10 -14.90 29.61 3.75
CA MET A 10 -14.69 28.77 4.93
C MET A 10 -14.48 29.56 6.23
N LEU A 11 -14.05 30.82 6.14
CA LEU A 11 -13.71 31.65 7.30
C LEU A 11 -14.84 32.61 7.70
N GLN A 12 -15.87 32.77 6.87
CA GLN A 12 -16.97 33.72 7.10
C GLN A 12 -17.76 33.43 8.40
N GLY A 13 -17.86 32.16 8.79
CA GLY A 13 -18.57 31.76 10.02
C GLY A 13 -17.73 31.86 11.30
N TRP A 14 -16.45 32.22 11.20
CA TRP A 14 -15.52 32.21 12.34
C TRP A 14 -15.98 33.12 13.51
N PRO A 15 -16.40 34.38 13.30
CA PRO A 15 -16.79 35.25 14.41
C PRO A 15 -17.93 34.67 15.28
N VAL A 16 -18.84 33.93 14.65
CA VAL A 16 -19.96 33.26 15.34
C VAL A 16 -19.50 32.02 16.10
N ALA A 17 -18.53 31.27 15.57
CA ALA A 17 -17.95 30.09 16.20
C ALA A 17 -17.06 30.46 17.41
N ASP A 18 -16.27 31.53 17.26
CA ASP A 18 -15.43 32.08 18.33
C ASP A 18 -16.28 32.58 19.51
N ALA A 19 -17.38 33.28 19.23
CA ALA A 19 -18.35 33.70 20.24
C ALA A 19 -19.00 32.51 20.99
N LYS A 20 -18.95 31.31 20.44
CA LYS A 20 -19.42 30.05 21.08
C LYS A 20 -18.29 29.28 21.78
N GLY A 21 -17.09 29.84 21.84
CA GLY A 21 -15.93 29.26 22.52
C GLY A 21 -15.21 28.16 21.74
N GLN A 22 -15.46 28.02 20.42
CA GLN A 22 -14.71 27.09 19.58
C GLN A 22 -13.33 27.68 19.25
N THR A 23 -12.27 26.88 19.28
CA THR A 23 -10.95 27.37 18.86
C THR A 23 -10.84 27.48 17.34
N PHE A 24 -9.98 28.39 16.86
CA PHE A 24 -9.80 28.59 15.41
C PHE A 24 -9.29 27.32 14.71
N GLN A 25 -8.43 26.57 15.37
CA GLN A 25 -7.90 25.31 14.84
C GLN A 25 -9.01 24.27 14.69
N GLU A 26 -9.92 24.13 15.65
CA GLU A 26 -11.07 23.21 15.55
C GLU A 26 -12.01 23.64 14.42
N TYR A 27 -12.38 24.93 14.39
CA TYR A 27 -13.24 25.50 13.36
C TYR A 27 -12.71 25.23 11.95
N LEU A 28 -11.44 25.53 11.72
CA LEU A 28 -10.79 25.36 10.43
C LEU A 28 -10.69 23.89 10.03
N ASN A 29 -10.41 22.99 10.98
CA ASN A 29 -10.35 21.57 10.70
C ASN A 29 -11.71 20.98 10.30
N ASP A 30 -12.81 21.41 10.92
CA ASP A 30 -14.14 20.94 10.54
C ASP A 30 -14.51 21.38 9.11
N HIS A 31 -14.21 22.63 8.75
CA HIS A 31 -14.48 23.15 7.41
C HIS A 31 -13.58 22.51 6.33
N LEU A 32 -12.33 22.20 6.66
CA LEU A 32 -11.44 21.43 5.78
C LEU A 32 -11.92 19.99 5.60
N ARG A 33 -12.51 19.38 6.63
CA ARG A 33 -13.10 18.04 6.54
C ARG A 33 -14.32 18.04 5.61
N ASP A 34 -15.22 18.99 5.77
CA ASP A 34 -16.41 19.11 4.93
C ASP A 34 -16.02 19.39 3.47
N PHE A 35 -15.03 20.25 3.25
CA PHE A 35 -14.46 20.48 1.94
C PHE A 35 -13.95 19.19 1.28
N LEU A 36 -13.19 18.37 2.00
CA LEU A 36 -12.71 17.09 1.46
C LEU A 36 -13.86 16.11 1.15
N ASN A 37 -14.96 16.18 1.89
CA ASN A 37 -16.09 15.28 1.78
C ASN A 37 -17.10 15.66 0.68
N GLN A 38 -16.97 16.84 0.06
CA GLN A 38 -17.83 17.20 -1.07
C GLN A 38 -17.66 16.22 -2.24
N GLU A 39 -18.79 15.87 -2.89
CA GLU A 39 -18.89 14.76 -3.84
C GLU A 39 -18.21 15.01 -5.20
N ASP A 40 -17.76 16.24 -5.44
CA ASP A 40 -17.28 16.69 -6.76
C ASP A 40 -15.74 16.59 -6.93
N PHE A 41 -15.03 16.07 -5.93
CA PHE A 41 -13.58 15.87 -6.01
C PHE A 41 -13.21 14.50 -6.59
N PRO A 42 -12.40 14.44 -7.65
CA PRO A 42 -11.76 13.20 -8.06
C PRO A 42 -10.97 12.59 -6.88
N GLU A 43 -11.10 11.29 -6.68
CA GLU A 43 -10.54 10.60 -5.50
C GLU A 43 -9.02 10.81 -5.34
N LYS A 44 -8.28 10.95 -6.46
CA LYS A 44 -6.84 11.22 -6.43
C LYS A 44 -6.52 12.58 -5.80
N ASP A 45 -7.35 13.58 -6.06
CA ASP A 45 -7.15 14.96 -5.63
C ASP A 45 -7.52 15.10 -4.16
N ARG A 46 -8.61 14.44 -3.74
CA ARG A 46 -9.00 14.32 -2.32
C ARG A 46 -7.85 13.71 -1.48
N LYS A 47 -7.20 12.66 -1.98
CA LYS A 47 -6.05 12.02 -1.29
C LYS A 47 -4.83 12.93 -1.19
N LEU A 48 -4.54 13.71 -2.23
CA LEU A 48 -3.42 14.64 -2.22
C LEU A 48 -3.68 15.81 -1.26
N LEU A 49 -4.90 16.35 -1.26
CA LEU A 49 -5.33 17.41 -0.34
C LEU A 49 -5.26 16.96 1.11
N LEU A 50 -5.75 15.75 1.43
CA LEU A 50 -5.64 15.18 2.78
C LEU A 50 -4.18 15.06 3.22
N LYS A 51 -3.29 14.60 2.34
CA LYS A 51 -1.85 14.51 2.63
C LYS A 51 -1.23 15.89 2.89
N ILE A 52 -1.58 16.89 2.09
CA ILE A 52 -1.11 18.27 2.26
C ILE A 52 -1.54 18.79 3.63
N PHE A 53 -2.80 18.65 3.99
CA PHE A 53 -3.33 19.19 5.25
C PHE A 53 -2.68 18.54 6.48
N ILE A 54 -2.57 17.21 6.51
CA ILE A 54 -1.92 16.50 7.61
C ILE A 54 -0.45 16.94 7.74
N THR A 55 0.28 17.05 6.62
CA THR A 55 1.70 17.46 6.63
C THR A 55 1.87 18.90 7.13
N LYS A 56 0.86 19.75 6.97
CA LYS A 56 0.86 21.14 7.43
C LYS A 56 0.32 21.31 8.86
N GLY A 57 0.10 20.21 9.59
CA GLY A 57 -0.31 20.24 11.00
C GLY A 57 -1.82 20.40 11.21
N PHE A 58 -2.62 20.43 10.15
CA PHE A 58 -4.07 20.34 10.27
C PHE A 58 -4.47 18.96 10.79
N PHE A 59 -5.59 18.91 11.51
CA PHE A 59 -6.09 17.72 12.20
C PHE A 59 -5.22 17.19 13.35
N ALA A 60 -4.12 17.88 13.71
CA ALA A 60 -3.31 17.53 14.88
C ALA A 60 -4.12 17.78 16.18
N GLY A 61 -4.16 16.79 17.08
CA GLY A 61 -4.80 16.91 18.40
C GLY A 61 -6.33 16.74 18.43
N ILE A 62 -7.00 16.62 17.28
CA ILE A 62 -8.45 16.33 17.26
C ILE A 62 -8.71 14.91 17.76
N ASN A 63 -9.33 14.78 18.93
CA ASN A 63 -9.89 13.52 19.40
C ASN A 63 -11.24 13.30 18.71
N MET A 64 -11.27 12.47 17.66
CA MET A 64 -12.44 12.21 16.81
C MET A 64 -13.56 11.41 17.54
N LYS A 65 -14.13 11.95 18.62
CA LYS A 65 -15.16 11.32 19.43
C LYS A 65 -16.21 12.30 19.98
N SER A 66 -17.09 12.76 19.10
CA SER A 66 -18.50 13.02 19.39
C SER A 66 -19.30 12.50 18.21
N ASP A 67 -20.03 11.41 18.44
CA ASP A 67 -20.80 10.56 17.48
C ASP A 67 -20.01 9.97 16.29
N ASN A 68 -18.69 10.18 16.31
CA ASN A 68 -17.71 10.09 15.22
C ASN A 68 -16.71 8.91 15.31
N LYS A 69 -17.11 7.76 15.87
CA LYS A 69 -16.12 6.77 16.37
C LYS A 69 -15.54 5.74 15.37
N LYS A 70 -15.93 5.61 14.08
CA LYS A 70 -15.51 4.42 13.29
C LYS A 70 -15.38 4.58 11.77
N ARG A 71 -14.54 5.49 11.30
CA ARG A 71 -13.96 5.35 9.95
C ARG A 71 -12.66 6.14 9.80
N LEU A 72 -11.73 5.94 10.74
CA LEU A 72 -10.33 6.27 10.51
C LEU A 72 -9.88 5.46 9.29
N MET A 73 -9.73 6.16 8.17
CA MET A 73 -9.16 5.60 6.96
C MET A 73 -7.64 5.68 7.12
N HIS A 74 -6.97 4.53 7.26
CA HIS A 74 -5.51 4.47 7.30
C HIS A 74 -4.99 4.12 5.92
N ILE A 75 -3.90 4.76 5.52
CA ILE A 75 -3.18 4.40 4.30
C ILE A 75 -1.96 3.59 4.70
N GLU A 76 -1.80 2.42 4.08
CA GLU A 76 -0.62 1.58 4.28
C GLU A 76 0.15 1.46 2.97
N PHE A 77 1.48 1.53 3.08
CA PHE A 77 2.38 1.30 1.97
C PHE A 77 3.21 0.05 2.21
N SER A 78 3.23 -0.80 1.19
CA SER A 78 4.05 -2.00 1.14
C SER A 78 4.86 -2.02 -0.15
N ALA A 79 5.96 -2.74 -0.13
CA ALA A 79 6.77 -2.98 -1.30
C ALA A 79 7.18 -4.45 -1.38
N GLY A 80 7.32 -4.96 -2.59
CA GLY A 80 7.54 -6.38 -2.84
C GLY A 80 8.08 -6.68 -4.24
N GLY A 81 8.22 -7.96 -4.53
CA GLY A 81 8.87 -8.42 -5.76
C GLY A 81 8.21 -9.62 -6.40
N ILE A 82 8.08 -9.59 -7.73
CA ILE A 82 7.93 -10.79 -8.54
C ILE A 82 9.34 -11.25 -8.86
N VAL A 83 9.74 -12.35 -8.24
CA VAL A 83 11.07 -12.92 -8.38
C VAL A 83 11.04 -14.00 -9.45
N TYR A 84 11.99 -13.97 -10.37
CA TYR A 84 12.16 -15.01 -11.37
C TYR A 84 13.59 -15.54 -11.39
N ARG A 85 13.72 -16.77 -11.89
CA ARG A 85 15.00 -17.36 -12.30
C ARG A 85 14.91 -17.89 -13.72
N LYS A 86 16.04 -17.95 -14.41
CA LYS A 86 16.19 -18.66 -15.67
C LYS A 86 16.85 -20.00 -15.37
N THR A 87 16.20 -21.08 -15.78
CA THR A 87 16.69 -22.46 -15.65
C THR A 87 16.88 -23.06 -17.05
N PRO A 88 17.57 -24.21 -17.18
CA PRO A 88 17.64 -24.94 -18.45
C PRO A 88 16.27 -25.33 -19.03
N HIS A 89 15.22 -25.38 -18.20
CA HIS A 89 13.86 -25.76 -18.61
C HIS A 89 12.94 -24.56 -18.88
N GLY A 90 13.43 -23.33 -18.68
CA GLY A 90 12.68 -22.10 -18.93
C GLY A 90 12.72 -21.12 -17.77
N ILE A 91 11.75 -20.21 -17.75
CA ILE A 91 11.63 -19.19 -16.71
C ILE A 91 10.66 -19.68 -15.65
N GLU A 92 11.04 -19.51 -14.39
CA GLU A 92 10.17 -19.82 -13.24
C GLU A 92 10.00 -18.57 -12.37
N ILE A 93 8.83 -18.44 -11.77
CA ILE A 93 8.44 -17.36 -10.85
C ILE A 93 8.33 -17.93 -9.42
N ALA A 94 8.87 -17.21 -8.44
CA ALA A 94 8.70 -17.56 -7.04
C ALA A 94 7.33 -17.10 -6.52
N PHE A 95 6.64 -18.00 -5.82
CA PHE A 95 5.43 -17.71 -5.07
C PHE A 95 5.63 -18.06 -3.61
N LEU A 96 4.91 -17.36 -2.73
CA LEU A 96 4.76 -17.70 -1.33
C LEU A 96 3.30 -18.02 -1.01
N LEU A 97 3.08 -18.87 -0.01
CA LEU A 97 1.78 -19.20 0.55
C LEU A 97 1.59 -18.38 1.82
N ASP A 98 0.67 -17.43 1.75
CA ASP A 98 0.45 -16.47 2.82
C ASP A 98 -0.30 -17.06 4.05
N PRO A 99 -0.50 -16.26 5.11
CA PRO A 99 -1.22 -16.70 6.30
C PRO A 99 -2.70 -17.04 6.05
N TYR A 100 -3.27 -16.69 4.89
CA TYR A 100 -4.63 -16.99 4.45
C TYR A 100 -4.69 -18.17 3.47
N ARG A 101 -3.57 -18.90 3.28
CA ARG A 101 -3.44 -20.02 2.34
C ARG A 101 -3.71 -19.60 0.89
N LYS A 102 -3.26 -18.41 0.52
CA LYS A 102 -3.31 -17.88 -0.85
C LYS A 102 -1.90 -17.74 -1.41
N TRP A 103 -1.72 -18.25 -2.63
CA TRP A 103 -0.46 -18.10 -3.36
C TRP A 103 -0.34 -16.69 -3.92
N THR A 104 0.73 -15.99 -3.53
CA THR A 104 1.00 -14.60 -3.87
C THR A 104 2.52 -14.32 -3.88
N PHE A 105 2.89 -13.06 -4.00
CA PHE A 105 4.27 -12.59 -4.04
C PHE A 105 4.71 -11.96 -2.73
N ALA A 106 6.02 -11.95 -2.49
CA ALA A 106 6.61 -11.33 -1.32
C ALA A 106 6.33 -9.83 -1.28
N LYS A 107 5.93 -9.31 -0.11
CA LYS A 107 5.67 -7.90 0.16
C LYS A 107 5.38 -7.64 1.65
N GLY A 108 6.09 -6.68 2.23
CA GLY A 108 5.79 -6.13 3.56
C GLY A 108 5.88 -4.61 3.61
N HIS A 109 5.92 -4.06 4.81
CA HIS A 109 5.77 -2.62 5.03
C HIS A 109 7.03 -1.85 4.62
N ILE A 110 6.85 -0.61 4.15
CA ILE A 110 7.99 0.29 3.92
C ILE A 110 8.38 0.91 5.26
N GLU A 111 9.63 0.70 5.67
CA GLU A 111 10.12 1.23 6.95
C GLU A 111 10.49 2.71 6.87
N ARG A 112 10.64 3.36 8.04
CA ARG A 112 10.98 4.79 8.11
C ARG A 112 12.37 5.03 7.53
N GLY A 113 12.46 5.90 6.53
CA GLY A 113 13.72 6.24 5.85
C GLY A 113 14.10 5.25 4.75
N GLU A 114 13.34 4.17 4.58
CA GLU A 114 13.56 3.18 3.53
C GLU A 114 12.92 3.64 2.21
N ASN A 115 13.67 3.53 1.11
CA ASN A 115 13.10 3.78 -0.21
C ASN A 115 12.29 2.55 -0.67
N VAL A 116 11.31 2.76 -1.56
CA VAL A 116 10.37 1.71 -2.00
C VAL A 116 11.08 0.49 -2.60
N GLN A 117 12.18 0.67 -3.34
CA GLN A 117 12.93 -0.44 -3.93
C GLN A 117 13.74 -1.20 -2.88
N ALA A 118 14.33 -0.51 -1.91
CA ALA A 118 15.06 -1.12 -0.80
C ALA A 118 14.12 -1.99 0.04
N ALA A 119 12.93 -1.47 0.37
CA ALA A 119 11.87 -2.22 1.04
C ALA A 119 11.51 -3.49 0.27
N ALA A 120 11.25 -3.38 -1.03
CA ALA A 120 10.93 -4.54 -1.86
C ALA A 120 12.04 -5.62 -1.83
N VAL A 121 13.31 -5.20 -1.86
CA VAL A 121 14.44 -6.14 -1.79
C VAL A 121 14.54 -6.78 -0.41
N ARG A 122 14.45 -6.00 0.67
CA ARG A 122 14.49 -6.51 2.05
C ARG A 122 13.40 -7.55 2.28
N GLU A 123 12.16 -7.21 1.94
CA GLU A 123 10.99 -8.07 2.10
C GLU A 123 11.13 -9.39 1.32
N VAL A 124 11.61 -9.33 0.07
CA VAL A 124 11.87 -10.56 -0.71
C VAL A 124 12.97 -11.42 -0.06
N LYS A 125 14.03 -10.79 0.46
CA LYS A 125 15.10 -11.54 1.16
C LYS A 125 14.57 -12.20 2.43
N GLU A 126 13.75 -11.50 3.19
CA GLU A 126 13.17 -11.94 4.46
C GLU A 126 12.15 -13.05 4.22
N GLU A 127 11.06 -12.79 3.48
CA GLU A 127 9.93 -13.72 3.34
C GLU A 127 10.26 -14.99 2.55
N MET A 128 11.21 -14.90 1.61
CA MET A 128 11.60 -16.01 0.71
C MET A 128 13.02 -16.55 0.95
N GLY A 129 13.77 -16.00 1.92
CA GLY A 129 15.10 -16.51 2.29
C GLY A 129 16.17 -16.35 1.19
N ILE A 130 16.01 -15.38 0.31
CA ILE A 130 16.89 -15.15 -0.85
C ILE A 130 18.04 -14.22 -0.44
N ARG A 131 19.28 -14.49 -0.89
CA ARG A 131 20.46 -13.66 -0.55
C ARG A 131 20.88 -12.70 -1.68
N LYS A 132 20.94 -13.21 -2.90
CA LYS A 132 21.40 -12.47 -4.09
C LYS A 132 20.21 -12.16 -4.98
N ILE A 133 19.95 -10.87 -5.19
CA ILE A 133 18.82 -10.38 -5.96
C ILE A 133 19.31 -9.24 -6.84
N ARG A 134 18.92 -9.24 -8.12
CA ARG A 134 19.08 -8.12 -9.02
C ARG A 134 17.71 -7.53 -9.34
N VAL A 135 17.50 -6.25 -9.03
CA VAL A 135 16.29 -5.53 -9.45
C VAL A 135 16.38 -5.24 -10.94
N VAL A 136 15.38 -5.66 -11.71
CA VAL A 136 15.33 -5.50 -13.16
C VAL A 136 14.57 -4.25 -13.55
N THR A 137 13.34 -4.08 -13.05
CA THR A 137 12.51 -2.90 -13.31
C THR A 137 11.32 -2.81 -12.35
N LYS A 138 10.68 -1.64 -12.27
CA LYS A 138 9.44 -1.43 -11.53
C LYS A 138 8.24 -1.93 -12.35
N LEU A 139 7.38 -2.75 -11.74
CA LEU A 139 6.17 -3.28 -12.40
C LEU A 139 4.94 -2.39 -12.20
N GLY A 140 4.93 -1.59 -11.13
CA GLY A 140 3.85 -0.68 -10.80
C GLY A 140 3.38 -0.88 -9.36
N ARG A 141 2.11 -0.61 -9.12
CA ARG A 141 1.46 -0.85 -7.83
C ARG A 141 0.06 -1.41 -8.02
N ILE A 142 -0.43 -2.06 -6.98
CA ILE A 142 -1.85 -2.40 -6.82
C ILE A 142 -2.34 -1.75 -5.53
N ASP A 143 -3.65 -1.59 -5.41
CA ASP A 143 -4.25 -1.12 -4.18
C ASP A 143 -5.61 -1.74 -3.93
N TRP A 144 -5.97 -1.85 -2.65
CA TRP A 144 -7.23 -2.43 -2.24
C TRP A 144 -7.65 -1.92 -0.86
N TRP A 145 -8.92 -2.11 -0.57
CA TRP A 145 -9.53 -1.70 0.68
C TRP A 145 -9.84 -2.92 1.54
N PHE A 146 -9.57 -2.83 2.84
CA PHE A 146 -10.03 -3.84 3.80
C PHE A 146 -10.31 -3.21 5.16
N ARG A 147 -11.04 -3.93 6.02
CA ARG A 147 -11.20 -3.54 7.42
C ARG A 147 -10.24 -4.34 8.27
N GLU A 148 -9.44 -3.66 9.08
CA GLU A 148 -8.55 -4.30 10.04
C GLU A 148 -9.40 -5.06 11.06
N ARG A 149 -9.20 -6.38 11.12
CA ARG A 149 -10.02 -7.29 11.94
C ARG A 149 -9.36 -7.56 13.30
N ARG A 150 -8.05 -7.35 13.40
CA ARG A 150 -7.24 -7.58 14.60
C ARG A 150 -6.79 -6.25 15.19
N GLN A 151 -6.18 -6.27 16.37
CA GLN A 151 -5.42 -5.12 16.84
C GLN A 151 -4.13 -5.10 16.01
N GLY A 152 -4.03 -4.21 15.03
CA GLY A 152 -2.83 -4.09 14.19
C GLY A 152 -1.74 -3.29 14.90
N ALA A 153 -0.47 -3.53 14.54
CA ALA A 153 0.65 -2.70 15.00
C ALA A 153 0.58 -1.25 14.46
N HIS A 154 -0.17 -1.04 13.36
CA HIS A 154 -0.20 0.23 12.62
C HIS A 154 -1.60 0.85 12.53
N SER A 155 -2.65 0.14 12.97
CA SER A 155 -4.01 0.65 12.96
C SER A 155 -4.89 -0.01 14.04
N PRO A 156 -5.83 0.74 14.66
CA PRO A 156 -6.80 0.16 15.58
C PRO A 156 -7.71 -0.87 14.91
N ARG A 157 -8.19 -1.85 15.69
CA ARG A 157 -9.21 -2.79 15.22
C ARG A 157 -10.45 -2.06 14.70
N GLY A 158 -10.94 -2.46 13.52
CA GLY A 158 -12.12 -1.90 12.86
C GLY A 158 -11.83 -0.74 11.90
N SER A 159 -10.57 -0.31 11.81
CA SER A 159 -10.12 0.73 10.89
C SER A 159 -10.32 0.32 9.42
N LEU A 160 -10.67 1.28 8.57
CA LEU A 160 -10.71 1.07 7.13
C LEU A 160 -9.32 1.34 6.57
N ILE A 161 -8.70 0.37 5.92
CA ILE A 161 -7.35 0.48 5.38
C ILE A 161 -7.43 0.58 3.86
N HIS A 162 -6.77 1.58 3.27
CA HIS A 162 -6.45 1.60 1.85
C HIS A 162 -4.98 1.27 1.68
N LYS A 163 -4.69 0.06 1.20
CA LYS A 163 -3.33 -0.46 1.10
C LYS A 163 -2.81 -0.31 -0.31
N PHE A 164 -1.59 0.19 -0.45
CA PHE A 164 -0.85 0.25 -1.70
C PHE A 164 0.35 -0.69 -1.63
N ALA A 165 0.49 -1.59 -2.60
CA ALA A 165 1.64 -2.47 -2.72
C ALA A 165 2.39 -2.21 -4.03
N TYR A 166 3.65 -1.77 -3.94
CA TYR A 166 4.53 -1.57 -5.08
C TYR A 166 5.30 -2.85 -5.40
N TYR A 167 5.39 -3.20 -6.68
CA TYR A 167 6.09 -4.40 -7.13
C TYR A 167 7.22 -4.08 -8.09
N PHE A 168 8.30 -4.85 -7.97
CA PHE A 168 9.45 -4.85 -8.86
C PHE A 168 9.66 -6.24 -9.45
N LEU A 169 10.17 -6.29 -10.68
CA LEU A 169 10.67 -7.52 -11.26
C LEU A 169 12.10 -7.74 -10.79
N MET A 170 12.37 -8.93 -10.27
CA MET A 170 13.67 -9.24 -9.67
C MET A 170 14.19 -10.57 -10.20
N GLU A 171 15.47 -10.60 -10.55
CA GLU A 171 16.14 -11.81 -11.04
C GLU A 171 17.06 -12.38 -9.96
N VAL A 172 17.08 -13.70 -9.87
CA VAL A 172 17.99 -14.45 -9.00
C VAL A 172 18.72 -15.53 -9.79
N PRO A 173 19.89 -16.00 -9.32
CA PRO A 173 20.58 -17.14 -9.93
C PRO A 173 19.70 -18.39 -9.98
N ASP A 174 19.88 -19.22 -11.01
CA ASP A 174 19.15 -20.49 -11.21
C ASP A 174 19.10 -21.37 -9.94
N ARG A 175 20.26 -21.56 -9.30
CA ARG A 175 20.40 -22.42 -8.11
C ARG A 175 19.87 -21.80 -6.80
N THR A 176 19.09 -20.73 -6.87
CA THR A 176 18.54 -20.07 -5.67
C THR A 176 17.51 -20.96 -4.99
N GLN A 177 17.77 -21.29 -3.72
CA GLN A 177 16.83 -21.97 -2.84
C GLN A 177 15.92 -20.95 -2.16
N LEU A 178 14.63 -21.27 -2.08
CA LEU A 178 13.65 -20.48 -1.32
C LEU A 178 13.51 -21.07 0.09
N ARG A 179 13.35 -20.21 1.10
CA ARG A 179 13.06 -20.61 2.48
C ARG A 179 11.97 -19.70 3.05
N PRO A 180 10.85 -20.25 3.53
CA PRO A 180 9.76 -19.42 4.02
C PRO A 180 10.10 -18.83 5.39
N GLN A 181 9.75 -17.57 5.60
CA GLN A 181 9.90 -16.90 6.88
C GLN A 181 8.77 -17.27 7.84
N LYS A 182 9.09 -18.07 8.88
CA LYS A 182 8.09 -18.53 9.86
C LYS A 182 7.54 -17.41 10.75
N SER A 183 8.34 -16.37 11.04
CA SER A 183 7.91 -15.25 11.90
C SER A 183 6.75 -14.45 11.31
N GLU A 184 6.68 -14.34 9.98
CA GLU A 184 5.59 -13.68 9.25
C GLU A 184 4.48 -14.64 8.82
N LEU A 185 4.50 -15.87 9.37
CA LEU A 185 3.51 -16.91 9.09
C LEU A 185 3.44 -17.30 7.60
N ILE A 186 4.54 -17.11 6.85
CA ILE A 186 4.68 -17.63 5.49
C ILE A 186 4.75 -19.15 5.58
N ARG A 187 3.78 -19.83 4.96
CA ARG A 187 3.59 -21.27 5.13
C ARG A 187 4.44 -22.11 4.20
N ALA A 188 4.66 -21.62 2.99
CA ALA A 188 5.40 -22.31 1.95
C ALA A 188 5.92 -21.31 0.93
N VAL A 189 6.92 -21.72 0.17
CA VAL A 189 7.47 -21.00 -0.98
C VAL A 189 7.74 -22.01 -2.08
N THR A 190 7.52 -21.64 -3.34
CA THR A 190 7.72 -22.55 -4.47
C THR A 190 8.09 -21.80 -5.73
N TRP A 191 8.82 -22.48 -6.61
CA TRP A 191 9.01 -22.07 -8.00
C TRP A 191 7.84 -22.60 -8.85
N VAL A 192 7.37 -21.78 -9.78
CA VAL A 192 6.28 -22.11 -10.70
C VAL A 192 6.69 -21.71 -12.11
N PRO A 193 6.54 -22.58 -13.13
CA PRO A 193 6.82 -22.22 -14.52
C PRO A 193 6.04 -20.99 -14.97
N LEU A 194 6.67 -20.12 -15.77
CA LEU A 194 6.10 -18.83 -16.21
C LEU A 194 4.71 -18.98 -16.83
N GLU A 195 4.51 -20.00 -17.66
CA GLU A 195 3.26 -20.30 -18.35
C GLU A 195 2.12 -20.69 -17.41
N GLN A 196 2.43 -21.16 -16.19
CA GLN A 196 1.45 -21.53 -15.17
C GLN A 196 1.19 -20.41 -14.16
N ALA A 197 2.07 -19.40 -14.09
CA ALA A 197 2.06 -18.37 -13.05
C ALA A 197 0.71 -17.62 -12.93
N LEU A 198 0.08 -17.26 -14.05
CA LEU A 198 -1.22 -16.56 -14.05
C LEU A 198 -2.35 -17.40 -13.45
N LYS A 199 -2.35 -18.71 -13.71
CA LYS A 199 -3.35 -19.64 -13.18
C LYS A 199 -3.07 -19.97 -11.71
N PHE A 200 -1.80 -20.03 -11.33
CA PHE A 200 -1.35 -20.35 -9.97
C PHE A 200 -1.63 -19.23 -8.96
N SER A 201 -1.53 -17.97 -9.39
CA SER A 201 -1.80 -16.80 -8.54
C SER A 201 -3.22 -16.79 -7.99
N SER A 202 -3.35 -16.80 -6.66
CA SER A 202 -4.65 -16.89 -5.99
C SER A 202 -5.42 -15.55 -5.95
N TYR A 203 -4.70 -14.43 -5.83
CA TYR A 203 -5.32 -13.10 -5.83
C TYR A 203 -5.49 -12.59 -7.26
N LYS A 204 -6.68 -12.05 -7.57
CA LYS A 204 -6.94 -11.42 -8.87
C LYS A 204 -6.29 -10.05 -8.97
N ASP A 205 -6.19 -9.33 -7.86
CA ASP A 205 -5.69 -7.95 -7.81
C ASP A 205 -4.19 -7.86 -8.12
N VAL A 206 -3.42 -8.93 -7.93
CA VAL A 206 -1.99 -9.00 -8.31
C VAL A 206 -1.78 -9.33 -9.79
N ARG A 207 -2.82 -9.75 -10.52
CA ARG A 207 -2.70 -10.14 -11.94
C ARG A 207 -2.18 -9.03 -12.85
N PRO A 208 -2.55 -7.74 -12.68
CA PRO A 208 -2.02 -6.68 -13.53
C PRO A 208 -0.49 -6.54 -13.46
N VAL A 209 0.12 -6.65 -12.28
CA VAL A 209 1.58 -6.60 -12.13
C VAL A 209 2.25 -7.89 -12.60
N LEU A 210 1.60 -9.04 -12.43
CA LEU A 210 2.08 -10.32 -12.96
C LEU A 210 2.06 -10.38 -14.49
N LYS A 211 1.00 -9.88 -15.13
CA LYS A 211 0.92 -9.79 -16.61
C LYS A 211 2.08 -8.96 -17.15
N ARG A 212 2.34 -7.78 -16.58
CA ARG A 212 3.48 -6.95 -16.97
C ARG A 212 4.82 -7.68 -16.83
N ALA A 213 5.00 -8.44 -15.74
CA ALA A 213 6.19 -9.26 -15.56
C ALA A 213 6.32 -10.31 -16.67
N ILE A 214 5.24 -11.01 -17.01
CA ILE A 214 5.20 -12.00 -18.08
C ILE A 214 5.55 -11.35 -19.43
N ASP A 215 4.93 -10.21 -19.76
CA ASP A 215 5.16 -9.49 -21.02
C ASP A 215 6.65 -9.08 -21.15
N ILE A 216 7.26 -8.59 -20.07
CA ILE A 216 8.69 -8.24 -20.02
C ILE A 216 9.57 -9.48 -20.20
N LEU A 217 9.20 -10.61 -19.59
CA LEU A 217 9.98 -11.84 -19.63
C LEU A 217 9.86 -12.56 -20.98
N GLN A 218 8.73 -12.42 -21.68
CA GLN A 218 8.50 -12.98 -23.01
C GLN A 218 9.11 -12.12 -24.11
N SER A 219 9.10 -10.78 -23.98
CA SER A 219 9.74 -9.87 -24.94
C SER A 219 11.27 -9.89 -24.91
N ARG A 220 11.86 -10.49 -23.88
CA ARG A 220 13.32 -10.69 -23.72
C ARG A 220 13.78 -12.10 -24.10
N ARG A 221 12.92 -12.90 -24.72
CA ARG A 221 13.28 -14.19 -25.30
C ARG A 221 13.89 -14.02 -26.69
#